data_AF-A0A2U8W888-F1
#
_entry.id   AF-A0A2U8W888-F1
#
_cell.length_a   1.000
_cell.length_b   1.000
_cell.length_c   1.000
_cell.angle_alpha   90.00
_cell.angle_beta   90.00
_cell.angle_gamma   90.00
#
_symmetry.space_group_name_H-M   'P 1'
#
loop_
_entity.id
_entity.type
_entity.pdbx_description
1 polymer ?
#
loop_
_entity_poly.entity_id
_entity_poly.type
_entity_poly.pdbx_seq_one_letter_code
_entity_poly.pdbx_strand_id
1 'polypeptide(L)' 'MNGSERSRDRSRDWSLSVAAAEDGVRLEFGLNDLDGRPLTAILDLDRGEARNLARALMAAAGDAMERTFPHPPSGE' A
#
# COMPACT_ATOMS: atom_id res chain seq x y z
N MET A 1 20.32 6.84 -33.24
CA MET A 1 20.05 5.54 -32.59
C MET A 1 20.58 5.60 -31.16
N ASN A 2 19.65 5.55 -30.19
CA ASN A 2 19.75 5.20 -28.75
C ASN A 2 18.49 5.81 -28.09
N GLY A 3 17.43 5.11 -27.65
CA GLY A 3 17.33 3.72 -27.18
C GLY A 3 18.27 3.57 -25.98
N SER A 4 17.89 3.72 -24.72
CA SER A 4 16.77 3.16 -23.94
C SER A 4 16.83 3.92 -22.60
N GLU A 5 15.75 4.39 -21.98
CA GLU A 5 15.17 3.75 -20.78
C GLU A 5 14.02 4.64 -20.25
N ARG A 6 13.16 5.13 -21.14
CA ARG A 6 11.80 5.47 -20.71
C ARG A 6 10.97 4.20 -20.82
N SER A 7 11.14 3.30 -19.86
CA SER A 7 10.01 2.51 -19.41
C SER A 7 9.00 3.49 -18.83
N ARG A 8 8.28 4.22 -19.71
CA ARG A 8 6.93 4.69 -19.42
C ARG A 8 6.13 3.41 -19.29
N ASP A 9 6.27 2.77 -18.13
CA ASP A 9 5.33 1.76 -17.67
C ASP A 9 3.96 2.39 -17.88
N ARG A 10 3.13 1.69 -18.66
CA ARG A 10 1.78 2.14 -19.03
C ARG A 10 1.15 2.79 -17.82
N SER A 11 0.86 4.08 -17.97
CA SER A 11 0.11 4.94 -17.05
C SER A 11 -0.73 4.11 -16.11
N ARG A 12 -0.34 3.99 -14.84
CA ARG A 12 -1.26 3.45 -13.84
C ARG A 12 -2.49 4.33 -13.90
N ASP A 13 -3.62 3.80 -14.35
CA ASP A 13 -4.92 4.49 -14.38
C ASP A 13 -5.47 4.73 -12.97
N TRP A 14 -4.60 4.66 -11.97
CA TRP A 14 -4.90 4.78 -10.56
C TRP A 14 -3.80 5.55 -9.82
N SER A 15 -4.19 6.24 -8.76
CA SER A 15 -3.33 6.99 -7.85
C SER A 15 -3.61 6.61 -6.41
N LEU A 16 -2.59 6.63 -5.57
CA LEU A 16 -2.73 6.49 -4.11
C LEU A 16 -1.92 7.60 -3.45
N SER A 17 -2.62 8.45 -2.69
CA SER A 17 -2.03 9.54 -1.92
C SER A 17 -2.27 9.30 -0.44
N VAL A 18 -1.31 9.72 0.39
CA VAL A 18 -1.41 9.63 1.85
C VAL A 18 -1.06 10.99 2.42
N ALA A 19 -1.94 11.54 3.26
CA ALA A 19 -1.76 12.83 3.92
C ALA A 19 -1.97 12.71 5.43
N ALA A 20 -1.24 13.51 6.20
CA ALA A 20 -1.51 13.67 7.62
C ALA A 20 -2.83 14.44 7.82
N ALA A 21 -3.63 13.99 8.78
CA ALA A 21 -4.85 14.66 9.24
C ALA A 21 -4.74 14.97 10.74
N GLU A 22 -5.63 15.81 11.29
CA GLU A 22 -5.59 16.20 12.71
C GLU A 22 -5.58 14.98 13.66
N ASP A 23 -6.44 14.00 13.40
CA ASP A 23 -6.62 12.82 14.26
C ASP A 23 -5.94 11.54 13.74
N GLY A 24 -5.24 11.61 12.61
CA GLY A 24 -4.63 10.43 12.02
C GLY A 24 -4.09 10.64 10.61
N VAL A 25 -4.52 9.78 9.69
CA VAL A 25 -4.01 9.72 8.32
C VAL A 25 -5.18 9.57 7.36
N ARG A 26 -5.14 10.33 6.27
CA ARG A 26 -6.08 10.22 5.17
C ARG A 26 -5.42 9.54 3.98
N LEU A 27 -6.02 8.46 3.50
CA LEU A 27 -5.65 7.78 2.26
C LEU A 27 -6.65 8.15 1.18
N GLU A 28 -6.14 8.54 0.01
CA GLU A 28 -6.96 8.83 -1.15
C GLU A 28 -6.54 7.93 -2.29
N PHE A 29 -7.45 7.09 -2.76
CA PHE A 29 -7.26 6.22 -3.89
C PHE A 29 -8.09 6.72 -5.06
N GLY A 30 -7.43 7.25 -6.09
CA GLY A 30 -8.07 7.71 -7.32
C GLY A 30 -8.01 6.63 -8.39
N LEU A 31 -9.13 6.38 -9.06
CA LEU A 31 -9.24 5.61 -10.30
C LEU A 31 -9.71 6.57 -11.39
N ASN A 32 -8.95 6.69 -12.47
CA ASN A 32 -9.31 7.56 -13.59
C ASN A 32 -10.45 6.96 -14.43
N ASP A 33 -10.55 5.63 -14.46
CA ASP A 33 -11.62 4.90 -15.13
C ASP A 33 -12.00 3.63 -14.36
N LEU A 34 -13.21 3.63 -13.79
CA LEU A 34 -13.89 2.45 -13.26
C LEU A 34 -15.27 2.40 -13.92
N ASP A 35 -15.44 1.48 -14.87
CA ASP A 35 -16.71 1.32 -15.61
C ASP A 35 -17.15 2.59 -16.36
N GLY A 36 -16.19 3.33 -16.93
CA GLY A 36 -16.44 4.58 -17.66
C GLY A 36 -16.57 5.82 -16.78
N ARG A 37 -16.30 5.72 -15.47
CA ARG A 37 -16.41 6.84 -14.53
C ARG A 37 -15.19 6.95 -13.62
N PRO A 38 -14.69 8.16 -13.34
CA PRO A 38 -13.66 8.34 -12.32
C PRO A 38 -14.25 8.07 -10.93
N LEU A 39 -13.51 7.36 -10.10
CA LEU A 39 -13.85 7.08 -8.70
C LEU A 39 -12.70 7.54 -7.81
N THR A 40 -13.02 8.25 -6.72
CA THR A 40 -12.06 8.51 -5.65
C THR A 40 -12.60 7.91 -4.36
N ALA A 41 -11.88 6.96 -3.78
CA ALA A 41 -12.14 6.42 -2.46
C ALA A 41 -11.25 7.14 -1.43
N ILE A 42 -11.85 7.61 -0.34
CA ILE A 42 -11.15 8.28 0.76
C ILE A 42 -11.35 7.43 2.00
N LEU A 43 -10.25 7.07 2.66
CA LEU A 43 -10.24 6.42 3.96
C LEU A 43 -9.55 7.34 4.97
N ASP A 44 -10.29 7.75 6.00
CA ASP A 44 -9.73 8.38 7.18
C ASP A 44 -9.45 7.29 8.22
N LEU A 45 -8.19 7.19 8.61
CA LEU A 45 -7.72 6.25 9.62
C LEU A 45 -7.22 7.00 10.84
N ASP A 46 -7.52 6.49 12.03
CA ASP A 46 -6.85 6.97 13.22
C ASP A 46 -5.36 6.54 13.25
N ARG A 47 -4.60 7.07 14.22
CA ARG A 47 -3.16 6.76 14.35
C ARG A 47 -2.89 5.28 14.61
N GLY A 48 -3.76 4.57 15.32
CA GLY A 48 -3.65 3.15 15.60
C GLY A 48 -3.92 2.30 14.36
N GLU A 49 -5.00 2.58 13.65
CA GLU A 49 -5.38 1.94 12.39
C GLU A 49 -4.31 2.15 11.32
N ALA A 50 -3.79 3.37 11.16
CA ALA A 50 -2.71 3.67 10.22
C ALA A 50 -1.44 2.86 10.53
N ARG A 51 -1.06 2.72 11.81
CA ARG A 51 0.08 1.91 12.23
C ARG A 51 -0.14 0.41 11.96
N ASN A 52 -1.35 -0.08 12.20
CA ASN A 52 -1.70 -1.47 11.92
C ASN A 52 -1.66 -1.76 10.41
N LEU A 53 -2.22 -0.87 9.59
CA LEU A 53 -2.13 -0.97 8.13
C LEU A 53 -0.69 -0.94 7.65
N ALA A 54 0.14 -0.01 8.14
CA ALA A 54 1.55 0.06 7.75
C ALA A 54 2.30 -1.24 8.09
N ARG A 55 2.06 -1.82 9.28
CA ARG A 55 2.65 -3.10 9.67
C ARG A 55 2.18 -4.25 8.77
N ALA A 56 0.88 -4.31 8.46
CA ALA A 56 0.33 -5.32 7.56
C ALA A 56 0.91 -5.18 6.14
N LEU A 57 1.06 -3.95 5.64
CA LEU A 57 1.67 -3.66 4.35
C LEU A 57 3.13 -4.12 4.31
N MET A 58 3.94 -3.77 5.31
CA MET A 58 5.34 -4.22 5.40
C MET A 58 5.43 -5.75 5.51
N ALA A 59 4.54 -6.37 6.27
CA ALA A 59 4.47 -7.83 6.38
C ALA A 59 4.12 -8.50 5.05
N ALA A 60 3.13 -7.99 4.33
CA ALA A 60 2.73 -8.51 3.03
C ALA A 60 3.82 -8.30 1.96
N ALA A 61 4.57 -7.19 2.03
CA ALA A 61 5.68 -6.91 1.13
C ALA A 61 6.89 -7.84 1.34
N GLY A 62 6.93 -8.59 2.44
CA GLY A 62 8.10 -9.36 2.85
C GLY A 62 9.20 -8.51 3.50
N ASP A 63 8.96 -7.19 3.65
CA ASP A 63 9.85 -6.27 4.38
C ASP A 63 9.73 -6.44 5.90
N ALA A 64 8.75 -7.21 6.40
CA ALA A 64 8.76 -7.72 7.77
C ALA A 64 9.67 -8.96 7.90
N MET A 65 10.92 -8.83 7.48
CA MET A 65 12.00 -9.64 8.04
C MET A 65 12.46 -8.87 9.28
N GLU A 66 12.14 -9.30 10.51
CA GLU A 66 12.82 -10.40 11.18
C GLU A 66 11.90 -11.15 12.18
N ARG A 67 11.94 -12.49 12.10
CA ARG A 67 11.52 -13.52 13.09
C ARG A 67 10.03 -13.81 13.26
N THR A 68 9.45 -14.53 12.32
CA THR A 68 8.57 -15.67 12.68
C THR A 68 9.40 -16.94 12.59
N PHE A 69 10.11 -17.29 13.67
CA PHE A 69 10.69 -18.63 13.78
C PHE A 69 9.51 -19.62 13.90
N PRO A 70 9.35 -20.60 13.01
CA PRO A 70 8.53 -21.76 13.36
C PRO A 70 9.20 -22.43 14.56
N HIS A 71 8.48 -22.56 15.68
CA HIS A 71 8.90 -23.49 16.73
C HIS A 71 9.01 -24.87 16.05
N PRO A 72 10.14 -25.59 16.17
CA PRO A 72 10.15 -27.00 15.79
C PRO A 72 9.08 -27.71 16.64
N PRO A 73 8.33 -28.67 16.07
CA PRO A 73 7.42 -29.47 16.87
C PRO A 73 8.24 -30.14 17.98
N SER A 74 7.84 -29.95 19.22
CA SER A 74 8.38 -30.70 20.35
C SER A 74 8.19 -32.19 20.05
N GLY A 75 9.25 -32.84 19.63
CA GLY A 75 9.32 -34.28 19.47
C GLY A 75 9.64 -34.92 20.81
N GLU A 76 8.71 -35.78 21.23
CA GLU A 76 8.78 -36.85 22.26
C GLU A 76 9.08 -36.48 23.72
#